data_AF-A0A835TVM2-F1
#
_entry.id   AF-A0A835TVM2-F1
#
_cell.length_a   1.000
_cell.length_b   1.000
_cell.length_c   1.000
_cell.angle_alpha   90.00
_cell.angle_beta   90.00
_cell.angle_gamma   90.00
#
_symmetry.space_group_name_H-M   'P 1'
#
loop_
_entity.id
_entity.type
_entity.pdbx_description
1 polymer ?
#
loop_
_entity_poly.entity_id
_entity_poly.type
_entity_poly.pdbx_seq_one_letter_code
_entity_poly.pdbx_strand_id
1 'polypeptide(L)'
;MLASNLLVEHSPVGSGAYRSVSEWLEAIKMGRYTEIFMENGYSSMDAVAQVTLEDLRRLGVTLIGHQKKIMNSLQDMKVQLEFPAANKRARAVSEMMPH
;
A
#
# COMPACT_ATOMS: atom_id res chain seq x y z
N MET A 1 -12.75 6.95 -36.08
CA MET A 1 -12.00 5.77 -35.62
C MET A 1 -10.94 6.22 -34.63
N LEU A 2 -10.64 5.33 -33.70
CA LEU A 2 -9.95 5.56 -32.42
C LEU A 2 -8.51 6.08 -32.58
N ALA A 3 -8.10 6.94 -31.67
CA ALA A 3 -6.71 6.98 -31.20
C ALA A 3 -6.74 7.40 -29.72
N SER A 4 -6.95 6.42 -28.86
CA SER A 4 -6.75 6.55 -27.42
C SER A 4 -5.25 6.65 -27.17
N ASN A 5 -4.71 7.85 -27.00
CA ASN A 5 -3.36 8.01 -26.46
C ASN A 5 -3.45 8.09 -24.93
N LEU A 6 -3.49 6.90 -24.33
CA LEU A 6 -3.22 6.66 -22.93
C LEU A 6 -1.72 6.93 -22.70
N LEU A 7 -1.35 8.19 -22.49
CA LEU A 7 -0.12 8.51 -21.78
C LEU A 7 -0.51 8.68 -20.31
N VAL A 8 -0.79 7.56 -19.63
CA VAL A 8 -0.64 7.54 -18.17
C VAL A 8 0.86 7.60 -17.96
N GLU A 9 1.35 8.81 -17.74
CA GLU A 9 2.65 9.01 -17.12
C GLU A 9 2.63 8.24 -15.81
N HIS A 10 3.28 7.08 -15.79
CA HIS A 10 3.77 6.48 -14.57
C HIS A 10 4.84 7.41 -14.00
N SER A 11 4.40 8.49 -13.36
CA SER A 11 5.22 9.19 -12.39
C SER A 11 5.61 8.16 -11.33
N PRO A 12 6.90 7.91 -11.07
CA PRO A 12 7.31 7.13 -9.91
C PRO A 12 7.20 8.04 -8.68
N VAL A 13 5.98 8.48 -8.36
CA VAL A 13 5.68 9.02 -7.04
C VAL A 13 5.10 7.91 -6.16
N GLY A 14 5.65 6.71 -6.32
CA GLY A 14 5.58 5.69 -5.30
C GLY A 14 6.43 6.15 -4.12
N SER A 15 5.88 7.03 -3.29
CA SER A 15 6.37 7.29 -1.93
C SER A 15 6.03 6.06 -1.06
N GLY A 16 6.33 4.86 -1.54
CA GLY A 16 5.82 3.60 -1.02
C GLY A 16 6.85 2.96 -0.11
N ALA A 17 6.47 2.68 1.13
CA ALA A 17 7.31 1.96 2.09
C ALA A 17 7.75 0.56 1.61
N TYR A 18 7.12 0.00 0.56
CA TYR A 18 7.37 -1.32 0.01
C TYR A 18 7.57 -1.27 -1.51
N ARG A 19 8.45 -2.11 -2.04
CA ARG A 19 8.81 -2.16 -3.47
C ARG A 19 8.02 -3.21 -4.26
N SER A 20 7.34 -4.13 -3.59
CA SER A 20 6.50 -5.14 -4.23
C SER A 20 5.37 -5.63 -3.33
N VAL A 21 4.35 -6.25 -3.93
CA VAL A 21 3.21 -6.87 -3.22
C VAL A 21 3.67 -7.98 -2.28
N SER A 22 4.66 -8.77 -2.70
CA SER A 22 5.26 -9.83 -1.86
C SER A 22 5.93 -9.23 -0.62
N GLU A 23 6.77 -8.19 -0.80
CA GLU A 23 7.44 -7.53 0.33
C GLU A 23 6.44 -6.94 1.32
N TRP A 24 5.39 -6.27 0.82
CA TRP A 24 4.33 -5.71 1.65
C TRP A 24 3.60 -6.80 2.46
N LEU A 25 3.15 -7.86 1.79
CA LEU A 25 2.41 -8.94 2.45
C LEU A 25 3.30 -9.69 3.47
N GLU A 26 4.57 -9.94 3.18
CA GLU A 26 5.52 -10.52 4.13
C GLU A 26 5.71 -9.63 5.36
N ALA A 27 5.88 -8.31 5.17
CA ALA A 27 6.06 -7.36 6.26
C ALA A 27 4.87 -7.36 7.25
N ILE A 28 3.65 -7.53 6.74
CA ILE A 28 2.45 -7.66 7.59
C ILE A 28 2.10 -9.11 7.93
N LYS A 29 3.00 -10.08 7.72
CA LYS A 29 2.80 -11.52 7.98
C LYS A 29 1.57 -12.12 7.28
N MET A 30 1.25 -11.62 6.09
CA MET A 30 0.17 -12.06 5.20
C MET A 30 0.71 -12.64 3.88
N GLY A 31 2.01 -12.97 3.82
CA GLY A 31 2.70 -13.48 2.63
C GLY A 31 2.03 -14.65 1.91
N ARG A 32 1.29 -15.49 2.64
CA ARG A 32 0.49 -16.59 2.08
C ARG A 32 -0.57 -16.16 1.05
N TYR A 33 -0.91 -14.87 0.98
CA TYR A 33 -1.86 -14.32 0.02
C TYR A 33 -1.18 -13.75 -1.23
N THR A 34 0.16 -13.80 -1.33
CA THR A 34 0.89 -13.21 -2.46
C THR A 34 0.43 -13.80 -3.79
N GLU A 35 0.39 -15.13 -3.91
CA GLU A 35 0.02 -15.82 -5.15
C GLU A 35 -1.39 -15.42 -5.60
N ILE A 36 -2.39 -15.51 -4.71
CA ILE A 36 -3.78 -15.17 -5.07
C ILE A 36 -3.96 -13.70 -5.46
N PHE A 37 -3.21 -12.78 -4.85
CA PHE A 37 -3.20 -11.38 -5.27
C PHE A 37 -2.62 -11.22 -6.68
N MET A 38 -1.47 -11.84 -6.96
CA MET A 38 -0.79 -11.78 -8.26
C MET A 38 -1.64 -12.38 -9.38
N GLU A 39 -2.23 -13.55 -9.15
CA GLU A 39 -3.09 -14.26 -10.11
C GLU A 39 -4.37 -13.49 -10.46
N ASN A 40 -4.87 -12.66 -9.54
CA ASN A 40 -6.06 -11.84 -9.73
C ASN A 40 -5.74 -10.40 -10.19
N GLY A 41 -4.51 -10.13 -10.63
CA GLY A 41 -4.12 -8.84 -11.22
C GLY A 41 -3.70 -7.77 -10.22
N TYR A 42 -3.60 -8.09 -8.93
CA TYR A 42 -3.05 -7.20 -7.91
C TYR A 42 -1.53 -7.35 -7.81
N SER A 43 -0.84 -7.08 -8.91
CA SER A 43 0.62 -7.31 -9.06
C SER A 43 1.51 -6.08 -8.83
N SER A 44 0.90 -4.91 -8.60
CA SER A 44 1.61 -3.66 -8.31
C SER A 44 1.11 -3.01 -7.01
N MET A 45 1.95 -2.16 -6.42
CA MET A 45 1.57 -1.40 -5.21
C MET A 45 0.38 -0.48 -5.48
N ASP A 46 0.28 0.09 -6.68
CA ASP A 46 -0.86 0.91 -7.11
C ASP A 46 -2.15 0.09 -7.19
N ALA A 47 -2.09 -1.15 -7.69
CA ALA A 47 -3.25 -2.04 -7.75
C ALA A 47 -3.74 -2.43 -6.34
N VAL A 48 -2.82 -2.82 -5.44
CA VAL A 48 -3.21 -3.18 -4.06
C VAL A 48 -3.73 -1.98 -3.27
N ALA A 49 -3.27 -0.76 -3.55
CA ALA A 49 -3.78 0.45 -2.89
C ALA A 49 -5.29 0.67 -3.12
N GLN A 50 -5.86 0.10 -4.19
CA GLN A 50 -7.29 0.20 -4.51
C GLN A 50 -8.13 -0.96 -3.96
N VAL A 51 -7.51 -1.97 -3.36
CA VAL A 51 -8.22 -3.14 -2.83
C VAL A 51 -9.23 -2.75 -1.76
N THR A 52 -10.45 -3.28 -1.91
CA THR A 52 -11.54 -3.12 -0.94
C THR A 52 -11.71 -4.36 -0.08
N LEU A 53 -12.50 -4.25 1.00
CA LEU A 53 -12.88 -5.40 1.81
C LEU A 53 -13.65 -6.47 1.01
N GLU A 54 -14.42 -6.06 0.00
CA GLU A 54 -15.14 -6.98 -0.87
C GLU A 54 -14.18 -7.78 -1.75
N ASP A 55 -13.15 -7.14 -2.29
CA ASP A 55 -12.11 -7.80 -3.08
C ASP A 55 -11.37 -8.84 -2.24
N LEU A 56 -11.00 -8.51 -1.00
CA LEU A 56 -10.38 -9.48 -0.08
C LEU A 56 -11.23 -10.73 0.13
N ARG A 57 -12.55 -10.56 0.25
CA ARG A 57 -13.49 -11.69 0.39
C ARG A 57 -13.54 -12.53 -0.88
N ARG A 58 -13.53 -11.89 -2.07
CA ARG A 58 -13.50 -12.58 -3.38
C ARG A 58 -12.19 -13.35 -3.60
N LEU A 59 -11.07 -12.83 -3.10
CA LEU A 59 -9.76 -13.50 -3.10
C LEU A 59 -9.67 -14.65 -2.07
N GLY A 60 -10.73 -14.94 -1.31
CA GLY A 60 -10.73 -16.00 -0.31
C GLY A 60 -10.07 -15.62 1.03
N VAL A 61 -9.80 -14.34 1.28
CA VAL A 61 -9.37 -13.85 2.61
C VAL A 61 -10.61 -13.78 3.52
N THR A 62 -11.00 -14.91 4.10
CA THR A 62 -12.24 -15.02 4.91
C THR A 62 -12.06 -14.70 6.38
N LEU A 63 -10.85 -14.89 6.92
CA LEU A 63 -10.58 -14.63 8.34
C LEU A 63 -10.62 -13.13 8.63
N ILE A 64 -11.49 -12.71 9.55
CA ILE A 64 -11.68 -11.29 9.93
C ILE A 64 -10.38 -10.65 10.41
N GLY A 65 -9.55 -11.39 11.16
CA GLY A 65 -8.24 -10.91 11.60
C GLY A 65 -7.31 -10.58 10.43
N HIS A 66 -7.34 -11.39 9.37
CA HIS A 66 -6.51 -11.17 8.18
C HIS A 66 -7.05 -9.99 7.36
N GLN A 67 -8.37 -9.93 7.16
CA GLN A 67 -9.03 -8.79 6.50
C GLN A 67 -8.66 -7.48 7.19
N LYS A 68 -8.80 -7.39 8.52
CA LYS A 68 -8.42 -6.21 9.29
C LYS A 68 -6.95 -5.85 9.12
N LYS A 69 -6.05 -6.83 9.18
CA LYS A 69 -4.61 -6.59 9.08
C LYS A 69 -4.23 -6.00 7.73
N ILE A 70 -4.77 -6.55 6.65
CA ILE A 70 -4.53 -6.06 5.29
C ILE A 70 -5.15 -4.67 5.11
N MET A 71 -6.42 -4.50 5.47
CA MET A 71 -7.12 -3.21 5.31
C MET A 71 -6.48 -2.08 6.12
N ASN A 72 -6.02 -2.34 7.34
CA ASN A 72 -5.33 -1.33 8.15
C ASN A 72 -4.01 -0.92 7.48
N SER A 73 -3.23 -1.88 6.99
CA SER A 73 -1.98 -1.55 6.30
C SER A 73 -2.20 -0.75 5.01
N LEU A 74 -3.29 -1.03 4.26
CA LEU A 74 -3.67 -0.23 3.09
C LEU A 74 -4.03 1.21 3.48
N GLN A 75 -4.72 1.41 4.60
CA GLN A 75 -5.04 2.75 5.11
C GLN A 75 -3.77 3.50 5.55
N ASP A 76 -2.87 2.84 6.27
CA ASP A 76 -1.59 3.43 6.69
C ASP A 76 -0.76 3.90 5.49
N MET A 77 -0.74 3.10 4.40
CA MET A 77 -0.07 3.49 3.16
C MET A 77 -0.70 4.72 2.51
N LYS A 78 -2.04 4.86 2.53
CA LYS A 78 -2.73 6.03 1.97
C LYS A 78 -2.44 7.30 2.76
N VAL A 79 -2.40 7.21 4.10
CA VAL A 79 -2.06 8.35 4.96
C VAL A 79 -0.65 8.87 4.68
N GLN A 80 0.30 7.98 4.38
CA GLN A 80 1.67 8.38 4.01
C GLN A 80 1.75 9.11 2.66
N LEU A 81 0.86 8.78 1.72
CA LEU A 81 0.76 9.45 0.42
C LEU A 81 0.07 10.82 0.54
N GLU A 82 -0.92 10.94 1.41
CA GLU A 82 -1.65 12.20 1.62
C GLU A 82 -0.88 13.22 2.48
N PHE A 83 0.00 12.76 3.40
CA PHE A 83 0.78 13.65 4.28
C PHE A 83 2.25 13.24 4.47
N PRO A 84 3.12 13.38 3.43
CA PRO A 84 4.53 12.99 3.51
C PRO A 84 5.38 13.80 4.51
N ALA A 85 4.90 14.98 4.94
CA ALA A 85 5.69 15.98 5.69
C ALA A 85 5.53 15.97 7.22
N ALA A 86 4.53 15.25 7.77
CA ALA A 86 4.26 15.29 9.21
C ALA A 86 5.31 14.53 10.06
N ASN A 87 6.06 13.59 9.46
CA ASN A 87 7.02 12.76 10.19
C ASN A 87 8.38 13.44 10.48
N LYS A 88 8.62 14.68 10.01
CA LYS A 88 9.87 15.41 10.27
C LYS A 88 9.80 16.41 11.44
N ARG A 89 8.59 16.77 11.91
CA ARG A 89 8.43 17.79 12.96
C ARG A 89 8.69 17.28 14.37
N ALA A 90 8.43 16.00 14.64
CA ALA A 90 8.64 15.42 15.97
C ALA A 90 10.13 15.25 16.33
N ARG A 91 11.02 15.10 15.34
CA ARG A 91 12.46 14.89 15.56
C ARG A 91 13.23 16.21 15.76
N ALA A 92 12.85 17.27 15.05
CA ALA A 92 13.56 18.55 15.10
C ALA A 92 13.35 19.33 16.42
N VAL A 93 12.25 19.11 17.15
CA VAL A 93 11.99 19.83 18.42
C VAL A 93 12.80 19.30 19.61
N SER A 94 13.39 18.10 19.51
CA SER A 94 14.23 17.53 20.57
C SER A 94 15.73 17.83 20.40
N GLU A 95 16.17 18.30 19.22
CA GLU A 95 17.59 18.48 18.86
C GLU A 95 18.09 19.94 19.00
N MET A 96 17.24 20.89 19.42
CA MET A 96 17.57 22.33 19.49
C MET A 96 17.79 22.89 20.92
N MET A 97 17.89 22.03 21.94
CA MET A 97 18.25 22.46 23.31
C MET A 97 19.66 21.96 23.64
N PRO A 98 20.71 22.78 23.46
CA PRO A 98 21.94 22.55 24.22
C PRO A 98 21.65 22.85 25.69
N HIS A 99 22.03 21.91 26.58
CA HIS A 99 22.08 22.14 28.02
C HIS A 99 23.07 23.25 28.38
#